data_AF-A0A7S3G2I2-F1
#
_entry.id   AF-A0A7S3G2I2-F1
#
_cell.length_a   1.000
_cell.length_b   1.000
_cell.length_c   1.000
_cell.angle_alpha   90.00
_cell.angle_beta   90.00
_cell.angle_gamma   90.00
#
_symmetry.space_group_name_H-M   'P 1'
#
loop_
_entity.id
_entity.type
_entity.pdbx_description
1 polymer ?
#
loop_
_entity_poly.entity_id
_entity_poly.type
_entity_poly.pdbx_seq_one_letter_code
_entity_poly.pdbx_strand_id
1 'polypeptide(L)'
;EDIALGKLGPKKKEQWNYLQKYYHKGAFFQETDEDGALKEDLYRRDYGGATLEDKVDKSMLPKVMQVKNFGKMGRTKWTHLSNEDTTKKDGAWGTMNPVFNKMKKKMAGMGEIESGRKKQKK
;
A
#
# COMPACT_ATOMS: atom_id res chain seq x y z
N GLU A 1 10.80 30.97 7.03
CA GLU A 1 12.06 30.54 6.38
C GLU A 1 12.06 29.03 6.08
N ASP A 2 11.58 28.17 6.98
CA ASP A 2 11.49 26.71 6.74
C ASP A 2 10.50 26.26 5.65
N ILE A 3 9.45 27.05 5.37
CA ILE A 3 8.49 26.79 4.27
C ILE A 3 9.12 27.09 2.91
N ALA A 4 9.98 28.11 2.82
CA ALA A 4 10.68 28.49 1.58
C ALA A 4 11.78 27.48 1.19
N LEU A 5 12.32 26.76 2.18
CA LEU A 5 13.27 25.65 2.00
C LEU A 5 12.61 24.31 1.62
N GLY A 6 11.28 24.26 1.45
CA GLY A 6 10.56 23.05 1.00
C GLY A 6 10.54 21.88 1.99
N LYS A 7 11.08 22.05 3.20
CA LYS A 7 11.24 21.00 4.22
C LYS A 7 9.91 20.49 4.81
N LEU A 8 8.82 21.26 4.64
CA LEU A 8 7.49 20.96 5.19
C LEU A 8 6.46 20.50 4.12
N GLY A 9 6.88 20.29 2.87
CA GLY A 9 6.00 19.80 1.81
C GLY A 9 5.66 18.30 1.95
N PRO A 10 4.49 17.84 1.47
CA PRO A 10 4.20 16.41 1.42
C PRO A 10 5.25 15.71 0.56
N LYS A 11 6.06 14.83 1.17
CA LYS A 11 7.04 14.01 0.44
C LYS A 11 6.31 13.23 -0.64
N LYS A 12 6.72 13.43 -1.90
CA LYS A 12 6.18 12.68 -3.04
C LYS A 12 6.46 11.20 -2.80
N LYS A 13 5.41 10.40 -2.59
CA LYS A 13 5.53 8.96 -2.43
C LYS A 13 6.00 8.37 -3.76
N GLU A 14 7.14 7.69 -3.73
CA GLU A 14 7.63 6.93 -4.87
C GLU A 14 6.55 5.96 -5.35
N GLN A 15 6.32 5.92 -6.66
CA GLN A 15 5.36 5.00 -7.28
C GLN A 15 6.12 3.73 -7.68
N TRP A 16 5.63 2.58 -7.24
CA TRP A 16 6.26 1.28 -7.43
C TRP A 16 5.52 0.49 -8.49
N ASN A 17 6.24 -0.28 -9.31
CA ASN A 17 5.61 -1.13 -10.31
C ASN A 17 4.81 -2.27 -9.66
N TYR A 18 3.79 -2.75 -10.37
CA TYR A 18 2.97 -3.88 -9.92
C TYR A 18 3.84 -5.13 -9.71
N LEU A 19 3.74 -5.75 -8.53
CA LEU A 19 4.54 -6.90 -8.07
C LEU A 19 6.05 -6.66 -7.92
N GLN A 20 6.51 -5.39 -7.91
CA GLN A 20 7.91 -5.07 -7.69
C GLN A 20 8.41 -5.55 -6.32
N LYS A 21 9.63 -6.07 -6.26
CA LYS A 21 10.23 -6.51 -5.01
C LYS A 21 10.74 -5.33 -4.17
N TYR A 22 10.32 -5.29 -2.91
CA TYR A 22 10.88 -4.38 -1.91
C TYR A 22 12.22 -4.90 -1.40
N TYR A 23 13.26 -4.07 -1.54
CA TYR A 23 14.56 -4.27 -0.94
C TYR A 23 14.67 -3.33 0.25
N HIS A 24 14.76 -3.90 1.44
CA HIS A 24 15.02 -3.13 2.65
C HIS A 24 16.49 -2.67 2.62
N LYS A 25 16.75 -1.38 2.90
CA LYS A 25 18.11 -0.79 2.88
C LYS A 25 19.07 -1.37 3.95
N GLY A 26 18.58 -2.28 4.79
CA GLY A 26 19.31 -2.80 5.96
C GLY A 26 19.10 -1.90 7.19
N ALA A 27 19.49 -2.40 8.36
CA ALA A 27 19.50 -1.64 9.62
C ALA A 27 20.92 -1.32 10.10
N PHE A 28 21.93 -1.97 9.52
CA PHE A 28 23.33 -1.85 9.91
C PHE A 28 24.08 -0.94 8.94
N PHE A 29 25.17 -0.34 9.41
CA PHE A 29 26.06 0.51 8.61
C PHE A 29 25.33 1.67 7.92
N GLN A 30 24.28 2.23 8.52
CA GLN A 30 23.67 3.49 8.07
C GLN A 30 24.14 4.60 9.01
N GLU A 31 25.43 4.88 8.98
CA GLU A 31 26.00 5.94 9.81
C GLU A 31 25.46 7.30 9.38
N THR A 32 25.05 8.09 10.37
CA THR A 32 24.66 9.47 10.20
C THR A 32 25.76 10.38 10.73
N ASP A 33 26.03 11.47 10.02
CA ASP A 33 26.88 12.56 10.48
C ASP A 33 26.25 13.29 11.68
N GLU A 34 27.01 14.23 12.25
CA GLU A 34 26.60 15.06 13.39
C GLU A 34 25.30 15.84 13.10
N ASP A 35 25.05 16.19 11.83
CA ASP A 35 23.83 16.86 11.35
C ASP A 35 22.63 15.90 11.12
N GLY A 36 22.77 14.61 11.43
CA GLY A 36 21.74 13.59 11.22
C GLY A 36 21.54 13.18 9.74
N ALA A 37 22.39 13.67 8.85
CA ALA A 37 22.46 13.28 7.46
C ALA A 37 23.20 11.94 7.30
N LEU A 38 22.83 11.12 6.30
CA LEU A 38 23.59 9.91 5.98
C LEU A 38 25.02 10.29 5.54
N LYS A 39 26.02 9.71 6.21
CA LYS A 39 27.45 10.02 6.10
C LYS A 39 28.04 9.77 4.72
N GLU A 40 27.66 8.64 4.13
CA GLU A 40 28.13 8.25 2.80
C GLU A 40 27.04 8.47 1.75
N ASP A 41 27.44 8.96 0.58
CA ASP A 41 26.55 9.13 -0.58
C ASP A 41 25.98 7.79 -1.06
N LEU A 42 26.63 6.67 -0.75
CA LEU A 42 26.12 5.34 -1.01
C LEU A 42 24.72 5.14 -0.40
N TYR A 43 24.51 5.56 0.86
CA TYR A 43 23.26 5.35 1.58
C TYR A 43 22.09 6.21 1.03
N ARG A 44 22.44 7.31 0.35
CA ARG A 44 21.47 8.23 -0.26
C ARG A 44 20.96 7.77 -1.62
N ARG A 45 21.54 6.71 -2.19
CA ARG A 45 21.12 6.19 -3.49
C ARG A 45 19.66 5.71 -3.46
N ASP A 46 19.07 5.71 -4.64
CA ASP A 46 17.75 5.12 -4.85
C ASP A 46 17.86 3.58 -4.84
N TYR A 47 17.20 2.96 -3.86
CA TYR A 47 17.08 1.51 -3.71
C TYR A 47 15.66 1.01 -4.04
N GLY A 48 14.73 1.93 -4.34
CA GLY A 48 13.35 1.64 -4.73
C GLY A 48 13.18 1.41 -6.23
N GLY A 49 14.26 1.50 -7.01
CA GLY A 49 14.22 1.30 -8.45
C GLY A 49 13.83 -0.12 -8.89
N ALA A 50 13.14 -0.22 -10.03
CA ALA A 50 12.76 -1.50 -10.63
C ALA A 50 13.99 -2.29 -11.07
N THR A 51 14.17 -3.48 -10.49
CA THR A 51 15.26 -4.40 -10.85
C THR A 51 14.91 -5.24 -12.08
N LEU A 52 15.88 -5.96 -12.66
CA LEU A 52 15.79 -6.77 -13.88
C LEU A 52 14.38 -7.31 -14.23
N GLU A 53 13.80 -8.17 -13.37
CA GLU A 53 12.50 -8.81 -13.59
C GLU A 53 11.30 -7.85 -13.43
N ASP A 54 11.47 -6.72 -12.74
CA ASP A 54 10.44 -5.74 -12.39
C ASP A 54 10.38 -4.55 -13.37
N LYS A 55 11.29 -4.49 -14.36
CA LYS A 55 11.26 -3.50 -15.44
C LYS A 55 10.09 -3.71 -16.41
N VAL A 56 9.58 -4.94 -16.49
CA VAL A 56 8.44 -5.30 -17.32
C VAL A 56 7.15 -4.98 -16.57
N ASP A 57 6.19 -4.35 -17.25
CA ASP A 57 4.87 -4.09 -16.69
C ASP A 57 4.07 -5.40 -16.56
N LYS A 58 3.97 -5.89 -15.32
CA LYS A 58 3.26 -7.13 -14.98
C LYS A 58 1.74 -6.96 -14.93
N SER A 59 1.22 -5.73 -15.05
CA SER A 59 -0.21 -5.47 -15.03
C SER A 59 -0.92 -5.98 -16.28
N MET A 60 -0.22 -6.01 -17.42
CA MET A 60 -0.74 -6.50 -18.70
C MET A 60 -0.74 -8.03 -18.83
N LEU A 61 -0.14 -8.74 -17.87
CA LEU A 61 -0.08 -10.21 -17.90
C LEU A 61 -1.46 -10.83 -17.60
N PRO A 62 -1.74 -12.06 -18.10
CA PRO A 62 -2.94 -12.80 -17.73
C PRO A 62 -3.05 -12.97 -16.20
N LYS A 63 -4.28 -12.96 -15.67
CA LYS A 63 -4.53 -12.97 -14.21
C LYS A 63 -3.81 -14.10 -13.46
N VAL A 64 -3.69 -15.27 -14.08
CA VAL A 64 -2.98 -16.44 -13.51
C VAL A 64 -1.49 -16.19 -13.31
N MET A 65 -0.88 -15.36 -14.15
CA MET A 65 0.52 -14.96 -14.10
C MET A 65 0.77 -13.71 -13.23
N GLN A 66 -0.28 -12.97 -12.86
CA GLN A 66 -0.22 -11.81 -11.95
C GLN A 66 -0.01 -12.24 -10.49
N VAL A 67 0.97 -13.10 -10.25
CA VAL A 67 1.35 -13.60 -8.93
C VAL A 67 2.85 -13.44 -8.74
N LYS A 68 3.26 -13.19 -7.49
CA LYS A 68 4.68 -13.09 -7.16
C LYS A 68 5.34 -14.46 -7.35
N ASN A 69 6.54 -14.51 -7.93
CA ASN A 69 7.31 -15.74 -8.12
C ASN A 69 6.55 -16.84 -8.90
N PHE A 70 5.87 -16.49 -10.00
CA PHE A 70 5.21 -17.46 -10.86
C PHE A 70 6.19 -18.54 -11.34
N GLY A 71 5.81 -19.82 -11.22
CA GLY A 71 6.65 -20.97 -11.59
C GLY A 71 7.81 -21.29 -10.65
N LYS A 72 8.07 -20.51 -9.60
CA LYS A 72 9.13 -20.79 -8.61
C LYS A 72 8.56 -21.52 -7.39
N MET A 73 9.36 -22.42 -6.80
CA MET A 73 9.01 -23.11 -5.55
C MET A 73 8.89 -22.10 -4.38
N GLY A 74 8.06 -22.40 -3.39
CA GLY A 74 7.88 -21.54 -2.19
C GLY A 74 6.99 -20.31 -2.40
N ARG A 75 6.17 -20.31 -3.46
CA ARG A 75 5.18 -19.25 -3.69
C ARG A 75 4.12 -19.25 -2.59
N THR A 76 3.79 -18.06 -2.07
CA THR A 76 2.64 -17.90 -1.18
C THR A 76 1.34 -18.25 -1.91
N LYS A 77 0.47 -19.03 -1.26
CA LYS A 77 -0.82 -19.45 -1.84
C LYS A 77 -1.81 -18.30 -1.99
N TRP A 78 -1.71 -17.31 -1.11
CA TRP A 78 -2.66 -16.21 -0.95
C TRP A 78 -2.09 -14.90 -1.47
N THR A 79 -2.94 -14.09 -2.11
CA THR A 79 -2.53 -12.83 -2.76
C THR A 79 -2.78 -11.60 -1.89
N HIS A 80 -4.04 -11.20 -1.69
CA HIS A 80 -4.45 -10.09 -0.82
C HIS A 80 -5.81 -10.42 -0.22
N LEU A 81 -6.06 -9.94 1.00
CA LEU A 81 -7.28 -10.27 1.76
C LEU A 81 -8.56 -10.03 0.95
N SER A 82 -8.62 -8.96 0.15
CA SER A 82 -9.78 -8.67 -0.69
C SER A 82 -10.07 -9.72 -1.77
N ASN A 83 -9.04 -10.39 -2.31
CA ASN A 83 -9.22 -11.45 -3.30
C ASN A 83 -9.60 -12.78 -2.64
N GLU A 84 -9.13 -13.01 -1.41
CA GLU A 84 -9.42 -14.24 -0.66
C GLU A 84 -10.69 -14.12 0.19
N ASP A 85 -11.26 -12.91 0.30
CA ASP A 85 -12.50 -12.66 1.01
C ASP A 85 -13.68 -13.23 0.22
N THR A 86 -14.21 -14.34 0.72
CA THR A 86 -15.37 -15.02 0.13
C THR A 86 -16.70 -14.47 0.65
N THR A 87 -16.69 -13.37 1.41
CA THR A 87 -17.91 -12.75 1.95
C THR A 87 -18.84 -12.31 0.83
N LYS A 88 -19.86 -13.13 0.53
CA LYS A 88 -20.90 -12.82 -0.45
C LYS A 88 -21.92 -11.86 0.18
N LYS A 89 -21.88 -10.58 -0.21
CA LYS A 89 -22.80 -9.54 0.32
C LYS A 89 -24.24 -9.66 -0.17
N ASP A 90 -24.46 -10.50 -1.19
CA ASP A 90 -25.73 -10.71 -1.91
C ASP A 90 -26.42 -12.03 -1.55
N GLY A 91 -25.88 -12.80 -0.61
CA GLY A 91 -26.52 -14.02 -0.14
C GLY A 91 -27.77 -13.72 0.69
N ALA A 92 -28.84 -14.50 0.50
CA ALA A 92 -30.08 -14.40 1.28
C ALA A 92 -29.88 -14.50 2.81
N TRP A 93 -28.80 -15.15 3.24
CA TRP A 93 -28.40 -15.28 4.65
C TRP A 93 -27.75 -14.01 5.23
N GLY A 94 -27.22 -13.12 4.39
CA GLY A 94 -26.58 -11.88 4.82
C GLY A 94 -27.58 -10.74 5.04
N THR A 95 -28.62 -10.64 4.21
CA THR A 95 -29.60 -9.54 4.24
C THR A 95 -30.48 -9.52 5.50
N MET A 96 -30.78 -10.68 6.08
CA MET A 96 -31.63 -10.78 7.28
C MET A 96 -30.88 -10.67 8.61
N ASN A 97 -29.54 -10.64 8.61
CA ASN A 97 -28.78 -10.57 9.88
C ASN A 97 -28.58 -9.11 10.34
N PRO A 98 -29.17 -8.69 11.48
CA PRO A 98 -29.04 -7.31 11.98
C PRO A 98 -27.58 -6.94 12.32
N VAL A 99 -26.75 -7.91 12.70
CA VAL A 99 -25.32 -7.71 12.97
C VAL A 99 -24.57 -7.37 11.67
N PHE A 100 -24.91 -8.05 10.58
CA PHE A 100 -24.31 -7.82 9.28
C PHE A 100 -24.67 -6.44 8.71
N ASN A 101 -25.91 -5.99 8.88
CA ASN A 101 -26.33 -4.64 8.48
C ASN A 101 -25.60 -3.56 9.29
N LYS A 102 -25.35 -3.79 10.59
CA LYS A 102 -24.54 -2.89 11.44
C LYS A 102 -23.07 -2.86 11.01
N MET A 103 -22.48 -3.99 10.62
CA MET A 103 -21.12 -4.06 10.10
C MET A 103 -21.00 -3.41 8.70
N LYS A 104 -21.99 -3.62 7.82
CA LYS A 104 -22.06 -2.98 6.49
C LYS A 104 -21.97 -1.45 6.59
N LYS A 105 -22.70 -0.83 7.54
CA LYS A 105 -22.65 0.63 7.76
C LYS A 105 -21.29 1.16 8.25
N LYS A 106 -20.44 0.29 8.81
CA LYS A 106 -19.09 0.64 9.28
C LYS A 106 -17.99 0.38 8.25
N MET A 107 -18.32 -0.22 7.11
CA MET A 107 -17.35 -0.47 6.03
C MET A 107 -17.00 0.84 5.31
N ALA A 108 -15.72 1.00 4.98
CA ALA A 108 -15.23 2.16 4.24
C ALA A 108 -15.93 2.26 2.87
N GLY A 109 -16.40 3.46 2.51
CA GLY A 109 -17.12 3.72 1.25
C GLY A 109 -18.60 3.32 1.25
N MET A 110 -19.12 2.75 2.35
CA MET A 110 -20.52 2.32 2.46
C MET A 110 -21.35 3.19 3.43
N GLY A 111 -20.72 4.16 4.09
CA GLY A 111 -21.41 5.18 4.88
C GLY A 111 -22.11 6.18 3.97
N GLU A 112 -23.19 6.79 4.44
CA GLU A 112 -23.79 7.94 3.76
C GLU A 112 -22.70 9.00 3.59
N ILE A 113 -22.49 9.44 2.35
CA ILE A 113 -21.70 10.64 2.04
C ILE A 113 -22.56 11.82 2.48
N GLU A 114 -22.76 11.99 3.79
CA GLU A 114 -23.39 13.17 4.33
C GLU A 114 -22.46 14.34 4.01
N SER A 115 -22.92 15.19 3.10
CA SER A 115 -22.39 16.53 2.90
C SER A 115 -22.29 17.23 4.26
N GLY A 116 -21.06 17.32 4.78
CA GLY A 116 -20.65 18.12 5.94
C GLY A 116 -21.66 18.22 7.07
N ARG A 117 -21.59 17.32 8.06
CA ARG A 117 -22.15 17.60 9.39
C ARG A 117 -21.50 18.87 9.93
N LYS A 118 -22.20 20.01 9.85
CA LYS A 118 -21.81 21.24 10.52
C LYS A 118 -21.79 20.95 12.01
N LYS A 119 -20.59 20.88 12.61
CA LYS A 119 -20.44 20.88 14.07
C LYS A 119 -21.14 22.13 14.60
N GLN A 120 -22.25 21.98 15.31
CA GLN A 120 -22.79 23.06 16.11
C GLN A 120 -21.77 23.34 17.21
N LYS A 121 -21.18 24.54 17.18
CA LYS A 121 -20.36 25.03 18.28
C LYS A 121 -21.30 25.30 19.46
N LYS A 122 -20.94 24.77 20.62
CA LYS A 122 -21.35 25.35 21.91
C LYS A 122 -20.53 26.60 22.15
#